data_AF-A0A349SEM8-F1
#
_entry.id   AF-A0A349SEM8-F1
#
_cell.length_a   1.000
_cell.length_b   1.000
_cell.length_c   1.000
_cell.angle_alpha   90.00
_cell.angle_beta   90.00
_cell.angle_gamma   90.00
#
_symmetry.space_group_name_H-M   'P 1'
#
loop_
_entity.id
_entity.type
_entity.pdbx_description
1 polymer ?
#
loop_
_entity_poly.entity_id
_entity_poly.type
_entity_poly.pdbx_seq_one_letter_code
_entity_poly.pdbx_strand_id
1 'polypeptide(L)' 'HRFHALPGPAKQNIKINPFHRGYIGFNTSTAVTSSVEKPTRSNYSESFMAMQPILPDHPRWGSAVFGPNQWPEPLMPAFK' A
#
# COMPACT_ATOMS: atom_id res chain seq x y z
N HIS A 1 -4.92 4.62 15.15
CA HIS A 1 -4.09 4.29 13.96
C HIS A 1 -3.03 5.38 13.75
N ARG A 2 -1.73 5.10 13.95
CA ARG A 2 -0.65 6.12 13.82
C ARG A 2 -0.33 6.51 12.37
N PHE A 3 -0.55 5.59 11.42
CA PHE A 3 -0.32 5.83 9.99
C PHE A 3 -1.25 6.91 9.41
N HIS A 4 -2.57 6.81 9.65
CA HIS A 4 -3.54 7.76 9.08
C HIS A 4 -3.38 9.19 9.64
N ALA A 5 -2.71 9.34 10.79
CA ALA A 5 -2.37 10.63 11.37
C ALA A 5 -1.15 11.30 10.71
N LEU A 6 -0.41 10.62 9.83
CA LEU A 6 0.71 11.21 9.12
C LEU A 6 0.24 12.30 8.13
N PRO A 7 1.02 13.38 7.95
CA PRO A 7 0.75 14.39 6.93
C PRO A 7 0.69 13.76 5.53
N GLY A 8 -0.15 14.34 4.66
CA GLY A 8 -0.30 13.91 3.27
C GLY A 8 1.03 13.66 2.54
N PRO A 9 2.00 14.60 2.56
CA PRO A 9 3.30 14.40 1.92
C PRO A 9 4.07 13.17 2.45
N ALA A 10 4.03 12.91 3.75
CA ALA A 10 4.68 11.75 4.34
C ALA A 10 4.03 10.43 3.89
N LYS A 11 2.71 10.41 3.70
CA LYS A 11 1.98 9.28 3.13
C LYS A 11 2.30 9.09 1.64
N GLN A 12 2.47 10.18 0.89
CA GLN A 12 2.81 10.13 -0.54
C GLN A 12 4.23 9.63 -0.83
N ASN A 13 5.18 9.83 0.09
CA ASN A 13 6.53 9.29 -0.04
C ASN A 13 6.58 7.75 -0.13
N ILE A 14 5.52 7.07 0.32
CA ILE A 14 5.40 5.62 0.25
C ILE A 14 4.26 5.19 -0.68
N LYS A 15 3.95 5.96 -1.73
CA LYS A 15 2.92 5.63 -2.73
C LYS A 15 3.06 4.18 -3.21
N ILE A 16 1.92 3.53 -3.47
CA ILE A 16 1.90 2.14 -3.95
C ILE A 16 2.88 1.91 -5.12
N ASN A 17 3.71 0.88 -5.00
CA ASN A 17 4.74 0.51 -5.98
C ASN A 17 4.29 -0.69 -6.85
N PRO A 18 5.10 -1.11 -7.85
CA PRO A 18 4.78 -2.26 -8.71
C PRO A 18 4.57 -3.58 -7.96
N PHE A 19 5.08 -3.69 -6.72
CA PHE A 19 4.88 -4.85 -5.85
C PHE A 19 3.59 -4.77 -5.03
N HIS A 20 2.72 -3.79 -5.26
CA HIS A 20 1.50 -3.54 -4.48
C HIS A 20 1.76 -3.24 -3.00
N ARG A 21 2.91 -2.64 -2.67
CA ARG A 21 3.25 -2.19 -1.31
C ARG A 21 3.17 -0.69 -1.21
N GLY A 22 2.73 -0.17 -0.07
CA GLY A 22 2.69 1.27 0.21
C GLY A 22 1.28 1.83 0.34
N TYR A 23 1.14 3.13 0.13
CA TYR A 23 -0.05 3.93 0.36
C TYR A 23 -0.96 4.02 -0.88
N ILE A 24 -2.26 3.77 -0.66
CA ILE A 24 -3.35 4.07 -1.59
C ILE A 24 -4.16 5.22 -1.01
N GLY A 25 -4.25 6.30 -1.78
CA GLY A 25 -4.86 7.55 -1.33
C GLY A 25 -6.38 7.57 -1.42
N PHE A 26 -6.97 8.47 -0.64
CA PHE A 26 -8.38 8.83 -0.72
C PHE A 26 -8.81 9.13 -2.17
N ASN A 27 -9.89 8.51 -2.63
CA ASN A 27 -10.47 8.72 -3.96
C ASN A 27 -9.57 8.32 -5.15
N THR A 28 -8.52 7.52 -4.91
CA THR A 28 -7.56 7.12 -5.97
C THR A 28 -7.76 5.70 -6.53
N SER A 29 -8.68 4.91 -5.96
CA SER A 29 -8.88 3.51 -6.36
C SER A 29 -10.35 3.23 -6.65
N THR A 30 -10.64 2.82 -7.88
CA THR A 30 -11.97 2.36 -8.31
C THR A 30 -11.95 0.83 -8.38
N ALA A 31 -12.80 0.17 -7.62
CA ALA A 31 -12.88 -1.29 -7.57
C ALA A 31 -13.66 -1.84 -8.77
N VAL A 32 -13.05 -1.83 -9.97
CA VAL A 32 -13.71 -2.18 -11.24
C VAL A 32 -14.17 -3.64 -11.38
N THR A 33 -13.85 -4.52 -10.41
CA THR A 33 -14.10 -5.97 -10.49
C THR A 33 -15.22 -6.48 -9.57
N SER A 34 -16.02 -5.61 -8.96
CA SER A 34 -17.13 -6.05 -8.09
C SER A 34 -18.28 -6.65 -8.92
N SER A 35 -18.66 -7.89 -8.62
CA SER A 35 -19.81 -8.60 -9.20
C SER A 35 -21.13 -8.26 -8.50
N VAL A 36 -21.07 -7.56 -7.36
CA VAL A 36 -22.23 -7.19 -6.53
C VAL A 36 -22.79 -5.82 -6.93
N GLU A 37 -21.90 -4.89 -7.26
CA GLU A 37 -22.26 -3.52 -7.65
C GLU A 37 -21.16 -2.98 -8.56
N LYS A 38 -21.51 -2.32 -9.68
CA LYS A 38 -20.53 -1.64 -10.54
C LYS A 38 -20.19 -0.29 -9.90
N PRO A 39 -19.06 -0.12 -9.19
CA PRO A 39 -18.81 1.11 -8.48
C PRO A 39 -18.45 2.20 -9.51
N THR A 40 -19.24 3.26 -9.54
CA THR A 40 -19.05 4.42 -10.43
C THR A 40 -18.20 5.52 -9.80
N ARG A 41 -17.85 5.37 -8.51
CA ARG A 41 -17.05 6.32 -7.74
C ARG A 41 -15.84 5.62 -7.13
N SER A 42 -14.72 6.32 -7.06
CA SER A 42 -13.54 5.80 -6.38
C SER A 42 -13.84 5.62 -4.89
N ASN A 43 -13.12 4.70 -4.25
CA ASN A 43 -13.23 4.52 -2.82
C ASN A 43 -12.73 5.75 -2.07
N TYR A 44 -13.39 6.08 -0.97
CA TYR A 44 -13.00 7.17 -0.05
C TYR A 44 -12.13 6.67 1.11
N SER A 45 -11.52 5.49 0.94
CA SER A 45 -10.62 4.94 1.95
C SER A 45 -9.18 5.37 1.69
N GLU A 46 -8.44 5.55 2.77
CA GLU A 46 -6.99 5.56 2.74
C GLU A 46 -6.50 4.18 3.21
N SER A 47 -5.56 3.58 2.49
CA SER A 47 -5.06 2.23 2.81
C SER A 47 -3.54 2.19 2.80
N PHE A 48 -2.96 1.41 3.72
CA PHE A 48 -1.55 1.06 3.73
C PHE A 48 -1.39 -0.44 3.54
N MET A 49 -0.68 -0.83 2.47
CA MET A 49 -0.46 -2.21 2.08
C MET A 49 0.94 -2.66 2.43
N ALA A 50 1.04 -3.61 3.36
CA ALA A 50 2.24 -4.39 3.65
C ALA A 50 1.89 -5.87 3.53
N MET A 51 2.82 -6.69 3.07
CA MET A 51 2.66 -8.15 3.09
C MET A 51 3.85 -8.81 3.78
N GLN A 52 3.81 -10.13 3.92
CA GLN A 52 4.94 -10.90 4.45
C GLN A 52 6.23 -10.54 3.70
N PRO A 53 7.30 -10.14 4.41
CA PRO A 53 8.59 -9.92 3.80
C PRO A 53 9.08 -11.21 3.14
N ILE A 54 9.66 -11.06 1.96
CA ILE A 54 10.45 -12.10 1.32
C ILE A 54 11.89 -11.63 1.30
N LEU A 55 12.83 -12.55 1.22
CA LEU A 55 14.24 -12.23 1.15
C LEU A 55 14.70 -12.13 -0.33
N PRO A 56 15.76 -11.35 -0.63
CA PRO A 56 16.28 -11.22 -1.99
C PRO A 56 16.77 -12.51 -2.67
N ASP A 57 17.06 -13.54 -1.88
CA ASP A 57 17.43 -14.88 -2.35
C ASP A 57 16.22 -15.72 -2.81
N HIS A 58 15.00 -15.26 -2.57
CA HIS A 58 13.80 -15.96 -2.98
C HIS A 58 13.70 -16.00 -4.53
N PRO A 59 13.39 -17.17 -5.15
CA PRO A 59 13.41 -17.32 -6.62
C PRO A 59 12.49 -16.36 -7.39
N ARG A 60 11.48 -15.80 -6.72
CA ARG A 60 10.53 -14.84 -7.31
C ARG A 60 10.80 -13.38 -6.92
N TRP A 61 11.90 -13.08 -6.22
CA TRP A 61 12.22 -11.71 -5.81
C TRP A 61 12.22 -10.76 -7.03
N GLY A 62 11.57 -9.61 -6.88
CA GLY A 62 11.39 -8.63 -7.94
C GLY A 62 10.26 -8.93 -8.92
N SER A 63 9.50 -10.02 -8.74
CA SER A 63 8.35 -10.35 -9.62
C SER A 63 7.02 -10.04 -8.96
N ALA A 64 5.97 -9.72 -9.73
CA ALA A 64 4.58 -9.58 -9.27
C ALA A 64 4.44 -8.93 -7.86
N VAL A 65 4.00 -9.69 -6.85
CA VAL A 65 3.84 -9.23 -5.45
C VAL A 65 5.05 -9.50 -4.56
N PHE A 66 6.13 -10.04 -5.13
CA PHE A 66 7.35 -10.48 -4.47
C PHE A 66 8.40 -9.38 -4.49
N GLY A 67 8.24 -8.36 -3.65
CA GLY A 67 9.23 -7.30 -3.47
C GLY A 67 9.21 -6.70 -2.08
N PRO A 68 10.10 -5.73 -1.80
CA PRO A 68 10.23 -5.12 -0.48
C PRO A 68 8.98 -4.32 -0.08
N ASN A 69 8.64 -4.36 1.21
CA ASN A 69 7.66 -3.45 1.80
C ASN A 69 8.22 -2.02 1.83
N GLN A 70 7.32 -1.04 1.73
CA GLN A 70 7.61 0.36 2.00
C GLN A 70 7.12 0.68 3.41
N TRP A 71 7.99 1.22 4.26
CA TRP A 71 7.63 1.57 5.63
C TRP A 71 7.64 3.09 5.81
N PRO A 72 6.65 3.67 6.50
CA PRO A 72 6.70 5.08 6.87
C PRO A 72 7.82 5.29 7.90
N GLU A 73 8.94 5.91 7.50
CA GLU A 73 10.11 6.19 8.35
C GLU A 73 9.75 6.76 9.74
N PRO A 74 8.82 7.73 9.89
CA PRO A 74 8.46 8.28 11.19
C PRO A 74 7.82 7.28 12.17
N LEU A 75 7.41 6.10 11.69
CA LEU A 75 6.74 5.07 12.49
C LEU A 75 7.53 3.77 12.58
N MET A 76 8.79 3.73 12.13
CA MET A 76 9.55 2.48 11.97
C MET A 76 9.98 1.72 13.26
N PRO A 77 9.86 2.24 14.50
CA PRO A 77 9.90 1.36 15.67
C PRO A 77 8.55 0.70 15.99
N ALA A 78 7.43 1.27 15.53
CA ALA A 78 6.09 0.88 15.96
C ALA A 78 5.39 -0.13 15.02
N PHE A 79 6.01 -0.46 13.88
CA PHE A 79 5.49 -1.40 12.87
C PHE A 79 6.33 -2.69 12.72
N LYS A 80 7.46 -2.80 13.41
CA LYS A 80 8.28 -4.01 13.46
C LYS A 80 7.73 -5.01 14.46
#